data_AF-A0AAW5LTK0-F1
#
_entry.id   AF-A0AAW5LTK0-F1
#
_cell.length_a   1.000
_cell.length_b   1.000
_cell.length_c   1.000
_cell.angle_alpha   90.00
_cell.angle_beta   90.00
_cell.angle_gamma   90.00
#
_symmetry.space_group_name_H-M   'P 1'
#
loop_
_entity.id
_entity.type
_entity.pdbx_description
1 polymer ?
#
loop_
_entity_poly.entity_id
_entity_poly.type
_entity_poly.pdbx_seq_one_letter_code
_entity_poly.pdbx_strand_id
1 'polypeptide(L)'
;MKIRIPLYTQRLNQAEFTQLITSSVDTLKQYRSSTNDSMVTDLINQLEESLPMLKKSIKQKRGSDMTSDLNKAVKNRKADYSAFVNGLKLFKNTRTPEKLQAYHRLQELIKLYKYTRSSNMQESSALIDSLLARLAKSPYSEDVSLLLLDEAVANLRESHESAYRIYLNRSQDTSTREKINSLEVRKAALKHYTLLYSHLVNKISYDPTAPEKVILQVLNDIRQDFSERTRQKNQTGTNSATINIVTTLPQGKELEAR
;
A
#
# COMPACT_ATOMS: atom_id res chain seq x y z
N MET A 1 11.30 -34.81 24.39
CA MET A 1 11.12 -33.66 23.47
C MET A 1 10.28 -34.12 22.28
N LYS A 2 9.21 -33.41 21.92
CA LYS A 2 8.52 -33.70 20.65
C LYS A 2 9.47 -33.34 19.50
N ILE A 3 9.76 -34.30 18.63
CA ILE A 3 10.70 -34.11 17.52
C ILE A 3 10.16 -33.07 16.52
N ARG A 4 8.83 -33.01 16.35
CA ARG A 4 8.16 -32.13 15.40
C ARG A 4 7.02 -31.36 16.06
N ILE A 5 6.95 -30.05 15.79
CA ILE A 5 5.83 -29.17 16.15
C ILE A 5 5.11 -28.73 14.87
N PRO A 6 3.79 -28.99 14.73
CA PRO A 6 3.03 -28.56 13.56
C PRO A 6 2.86 -27.03 13.58
N LEU A 7 3.19 -26.41 12.44
CA LEU A 7 2.97 -24.99 12.20
C LEU A 7 2.40 -24.82 10.79
N TYR A 8 1.19 -24.28 10.71
CA TYR A 8 0.54 -23.97 9.44
C TYR A 8 0.97 -22.58 8.96
N THR A 9 2.15 -22.49 8.34
CA THR A 9 2.74 -21.22 7.87
C THR A 9 1.86 -20.48 6.86
N GLN A 10 0.93 -21.16 6.20
CA GLN A 10 -0.09 -20.56 5.32
C GLN A 10 -1.08 -19.65 6.08
N ARG A 11 -1.29 -19.89 7.38
CA ARG A 11 -2.21 -19.10 8.23
C ARG A 11 -1.56 -17.84 8.79
N LEU A 12 -0.24 -17.70 8.66
CA LEU A 12 0.49 -16.51 9.08
C LEU A 12 0.39 -15.44 7.99
N ASN A 13 0.00 -14.23 8.34
CA ASN A 13 0.10 -13.09 7.43
C ASN A 13 1.58 -12.74 7.13
N GLN A 14 1.84 -11.72 6.30
CA GLN A 14 3.22 -11.38 5.92
C GLN A 14 4.08 -10.89 7.09
N ALA A 15 3.50 -10.12 8.01
CA ALA A 15 4.20 -9.63 9.19
C ALA A 15 4.50 -10.76 10.18
N GLU A 16 3.51 -11.60 10.48
CA GLU A 16 3.64 -12.78 11.35
C GLU A 16 4.70 -13.74 10.81
N PHE A 17 4.69 -14.02 9.50
CA PHE A 17 5.74 -14.84 8.88
C PHE A 17 7.12 -14.20 8.92
N THR A 18 7.22 -12.90 8.65
CA THR A 18 8.52 -12.22 8.73
C THR A 18 9.05 -12.24 10.16
N GLN A 19 8.19 -12.12 11.17
CA GLN A 19 8.58 -12.25 12.57
C GLN A 19 9.02 -13.68 12.90
N LEU A 20 8.34 -14.72 12.39
CA LEU A 20 8.77 -16.11 12.54
C LEU A 20 10.21 -16.32 12.04
N ILE A 21 10.50 -15.84 10.82
CA ILE A 21 11.84 -15.97 10.24
C ILE A 21 12.85 -15.13 11.02
N THR A 22 12.49 -13.91 11.43
CA THR A 22 13.36 -13.03 12.24
C THR A 22 13.73 -13.68 13.57
N SER A 23 12.73 -14.13 14.34
CA SER A 23 12.94 -14.82 15.60
C SER A 23 13.77 -16.09 15.40
N SER A 24 13.50 -16.88 14.35
CA SER A 24 14.29 -18.08 14.05
C SER A 24 15.75 -17.71 13.80
N VAL A 25 16.02 -16.76 12.91
CA VAL A 25 17.39 -16.32 12.58
C VAL A 25 18.12 -15.74 13.80
N ASP A 26 17.49 -14.84 14.54
CA ASP A 26 18.12 -14.16 15.67
C ASP A 26 18.51 -15.16 16.76
N THR A 27 17.68 -16.19 16.98
CA THR A 27 18.04 -17.26 17.91
C THR A 27 19.09 -18.20 17.30
N LEU A 28 18.99 -18.58 16.03
CA LEU A 28 19.97 -19.46 15.36
C LEU A 28 21.39 -18.88 15.36
N LYS A 29 21.55 -17.55 15.30
CA LYS A 29 22.86 -16.88 15.45
C LYS A 29 23.58 -17.24 16.74
N GLN A 30 22.84 -17.44 17.83
CA GLN A 30 23.40 -17.80 19.13
C GLN A 30 23.91 -19.25 19.19
N TYR A 31 23.43 -20.10 18.28
CA TYR A 31 23.76 -21.53 18.21
C TYR A 31 24.59 -21.91 16.98
N ARG A 32 25.10 -20.93 16.23
CA ARG A 32 25.94 -21.18 15.03
C ARG A 32 27.16 -22.02 15.34
N SER A 33 27.79 -21.81 16.49
CA SER A 33 28.97 -22.58 16.93
C SER A 33 28.63 -23.99 17.39
N SER A 34 27.34 -24.33 17.53
CA SER A 34 26.86 -25.64 17.97
C SER A 34 26.67 -26.64 16.81
N THR A 35 27.03 -26.28 15.59
CA THR A 35 26.92 -27.16 14.42
C THR A 35 28.14 -27.04 13.51
N ASN A 36 28.59 -28.19 13.00
CA ASN A 36 29.59 -28.29 11.92
C ASN A 36 28.94 -28.70 10.59
N ASP A 37 27.61 -28.69 10.53
CA ASP A 37 26.85 -29.10 9.36
C ASP A 37 26.75 -27.94 8.37
N SER A 38 27.49 -28.04 7.26
CA SER A 38 27.52 -27.00 6.24
C SER A 38 26.14 -26.67 5.69
N MET A 39 25.25 -27.66 5.56
CA MET A 39 23.89 -27.43 5.08
C MET A 39 23.07 -26.60 6.07
N VAL A 40 23.25 -26.83 7.38
CA VAL A 40 22.60 -26.00 8.41
C VAL A 40 23.12 -24.58 8.36
N THR A 41 24.45 -24.40 8.29
CA THR A 41 25.09 -23.08 8.19
C THR A 41 24.63 -22.30 6.94
N ASP A 42 24.61 -22.95 5.78
CA ASP A 42 24.20 -22.34 4.52
C ASP A 42 22.73 -21.89 4.55
N LEU A 43 21.83 -22.72 5.09
CA LEU A 43 20.41 -22.37 5.18
C LEU A 43 20.15 -21.25 6.18
N ILE A 44 20.92 -21.15 7.28
CA ILE A 44 20.86 -20.01 8.20
C ILE A 44 21.27 -18.72 7.46
N ASN A 45 22.37 -18.75 6.71
CA ASN A 45 22.85 -17.60 5.94
C ASN A 45 21.82 -17.16 4.88
N GLN A 46 21.23 -18.11 4.13
CA GLN A 46 20.19 -17.79 3.15
C GLN A 46 18.92 -17.20 3.79
N LEU A 47 18.55 -17.63 4.99
CA LEU A 47 17.44 -17.03 5.73
C LEU A 47 17.78 -15.60 6.18
N GLU A 48 19.00 -15.38 6.66
CA GLU A 48 19.50 -14.04 7.01
C GLU A 48 19.49 -13.07 5.84
N GLU A 49 19.99 -13.49 4.68
CA GLU A 49 19.99 -12.71 3.45
C GLU A 49 18.57 -12.38 2.97
N SER A 50 17.58 -13.23 3.27
CA SER A 50 16.18 -12.99 2.92
C SER A 50 15.47 -11.96 3.81
N LEU A 51 15.98 -11.70 5.03
CA LEU A 51 15.32 -10.84 6.03
C LEU A 51 15.12 -9.39 5.58
N PRO A 52 16.10 -8.70 4.95
CA PRO A 52 15.90 -7.33 4.50
C PRO A 52 14.71 -7.19 3.53
N MET A 53 14.61 -8.09 2.55
CA MET A 53 13.52 -8.07 1.58
C MET A 53 12.18 -8.48 2.21
N LEU A 54 12.17 -9.45 3.13
CA LEU A 54 10.97 -9.78 3.90
C LEU A 54 10.47 -8.57 4.71
N LYS A 55 11.35 -7.90 5.46
CA LYS A 55 11.00 -6.70 6.25
C LYS A 55 10.49 -5.57 5.36
N LYS A 56 11.12 -5.36 4.20
CA LYS A 56 10.69 -4.36 3.20
C LYS A 56 9.30 -4.69 2.62
N SER A 57 9.02 -5.98 2.39
CA SER A 57 7.73 -6.45 1.87
C SER A 57 6.55 -6.19 2.81
N ILE A 58 6.76 -6.13 4.14
CA ILE A 58 5.70 -5.82 5.11
C ILE A 58 5.11 -4.43 4.86
N LYS A 59 5.96 -3.46 4.53
CA LYS A 59 5.60 -2.03 4.41
C LYS A 59 5.29 -1.60 2.97
N GLN A 60 5.19 -2.54 2.02
CA GLN A 60 4.93 -2.18 0.63
C GLN A 60 3.54 -1.53 0.50
N LYS A 61 3.51 -0.22 0.26
CA LYS A 61 2.27 0.51 0.02
C LYS A 61 1.63 0.01 -1.28
N ARG A 62 0.36 -0.41 -1.21
CA ARG A 62 -0.42 -0.89 -2.36
C ARG A 62 -0.92 0.23 -3.28
N GLY A 63 -1.02 1.46 -2.77
CA GLY A 63 -1.48 2.64 -3.53
C GLY A 63 -0.59 3.86 -3.31
N SER A 64 -0.71 4.85 -4.18
CA SER A 64 -0.07 6.16 -3.99
C SER A 64 -0.84 6.96 -2.92
N ASP A 65 -0.12 7.61 -2.01
CA ASP A 65 -0.72 8.47 -0.98
C ASP A 65 -1.50 9.64 -1.62
N MET A 66 -1.11 10.00 -2.84
CA MET A 66 -1.72 11.08 -3.64
C MET A 66 -3.10 10.73 -4.20
N THR A 67 -3.58 9.49 -4.02
CA THR A 67 -4.87 9.06 -4.59
C THR A 67 -6.04 9.83 -3.98
N SER A 68 -6.00 10.07 -2.66
CA SER A 68 -7.05 10.84 -1.97
C SER A 68 -7.06 12.30 -2.43
N ASP A 69 -5.87 12.90 -2.53
CA ASP A 69 -5.72 14.29 -2.94
C ASP A 69 -6.08 14.50 -4.41
N LEU A 70 -5.74 13.56 -5.29
CA LEU A 70 -6.16 13.59 -6.68
C LEU A 70 -7.70 13.55 -6.80
N ASN A 71 -8.35 12.68 -6.04
CA ASN A 71 -9.81 12.58 -6.05
C ASN A 71 -10.47 13.90 -5.59
N LYS A 72 -9.91 14.54 -4.55
CA LYS A 72 -10.36 15.86 -4.10
C LYS A 72 -10.15 16.93 -5.17
N ALA A 73 -8.97 16.99 -5.78
CA ALA A 73 -8.66 17.97 -6.81
C ALA A 73 -9.54 17.81 -8.06
N VAL A 74 -9.77 16.58 -8.51
CA VAL A 74 -10.70 16.28 -9.62
C VAL A 74 -12.14 16.67 -9.27
N LYS A 75 -12.56 16.47 -8.01
CA LYS A 75 -13.88 16.91 -7.54
C LYS A 75 -14.01 18.43 -7.59
N ASN A 76 -13.00 19.17 -7.15
CA ASN A 76 -12.98 20.63 -7.20
C ASN A 76 -13.04 21.14 -8.65
N ARG A 77 -12.20 20.60 -9.55
CA ARG A 77 -12.25 20.91 -10.99
C ARG A 77 -13.64 20.73 -11.58
N LYS A 78 -14.33 19.64 -11.21
CA LYS A 78 -15.70 19.38 -11.66
C LYS A 78 -16.70 20.40 -11.09
N ALA A 79 -16.53 20.80 -9.85
CA ALA A 79 -17.35 21.83 -9.22
C ALA A 79 -17.17 23.18 -9.93
N ASP A 80 -15.94 23.59 -10.22
CA ASP A 80 -15.65 24.86 -10.91
C ASP A 80 -16.15 24.86 -12.35
N TYR A 81 -16.01 23.75 -13.07
CA TYR A 81 -16.61 23.60 -14.39
C TYR A 81 -18.14 23.75 -14.31
N SER A 82 -18.77 23.14 -13.30
CA SER A 82 -20.21 23.26 -13.10
C SER A 82 -20.62 24.68 -12.70
N ALA A 83 -19.80 25.38 -11.91
CA ALA A 83 -20.02 26.76 -11.52
C ALA A 83 -19.98 27.69 -12.75
N PHE A 84 -18.98 27.54 -13.63
CA PHE A 84 -18.90 28.26 -14.90
C PHE A 84 -20.15 28.03 -15.77
N VAL A 85 -20.52 26.76 -15.99
CA VAL A 85 -21.70 26.41 -16.81
C VAL A 85 -23.00 26.91 -16.20
N ASN A 86 -23.13 26.89 -14.87
CA ASN A 86 -24.34 27.39 -14.19
C ASN A 86 -24.39 28.91 -14.16
N GLY A 87 -23.25 29.59 -13.97
CA GLY A 87 -23.15 31.05 -14.08
C GLY A 87 -23.59 31.54 -15.45
N LEU A 88 -23.17 30.86 -16.52
CA LEU A 88 -23.63 31.16 -17.88
C LEU A 88 -25.16 31.09 -18.03
N LYS A 89 -25.84 30.13 -17.37
CA LYS A 89 -27.30 29.99 -17.47
C LYS A 89 -28.07 31.18 -16.93
N LEU A 90 -27.49 32.01 -16.06
CA LEU A 90 -28.13 33.22 -15.54
C LEU A 90 -28.46 34.22 -16.66
N PHE A 91 -27.71 34.18 -17.76
CA PHE A 91 -27.87 35.09 -18.89
C PHE A 91 -28.80 34.57 -20.00
N LYS A 92 -29.40 33.39 -19.83
CA LYS A 92 -30.26 32.75 -20.83
C LYS A 92 -31.45 33.61 -21.27
N ASN A 93 -32.01 34.38 -20.34
CA ASN A 93 -33.20 35.22 -20.56
C ASN A 93 -32.90 36.71 -20.35
N THR A 94 -31.63 37.11 -20.53
CA THR A 94 -31.24 38.52 -20.38
C THR A 94 -31.96 39.40 -21.40
N ARG A 95 -32.36 40.62 -20.99
CA ARG A 95 -33.01 41.61 -21.87
C ARG A 95 -32.02 42.41 -22.70
N THR A 96 -30.73 42.34 -22.36
CA THR A 96 -29.63 43.03 -23.08
C THR A 96 -29.21 42.20 -24.29
N PRO A 97 -29.42 42.67 -25.54
CA PRO A 97 -29.15 41.88 -26.75
C PRO A 97 -27.71 41.37 -26.85
N GLU A 98 -26.73 42.19 -26.46
CA GLU A 98 -25.30 41.86 -26.53
C GLU A 98 -24.97 40.70 -25.58
N LYS A 99 -25.52 40.73 -24.37
CA LYS A 99 -25.37 39.65 -23.38
C LYS A 99 -26.06 38.37 -23.83
N LEU A 100 -27.19 38.46 -24.51
CA LEU A 100 -27.90 37.28 -25.02
C LEU A 100 -27.10 36.61 -26.15
N GLN A 101 -26.50 37.40 -27.04
CA GLN A 101 -25.61 36.88 -28.08
C GLN A 101 -24.36 36.22 -27.50
N ALA A 102 -23.71 36.85 -26.53
CA ALA A 102 -22.57 36.28 -25.81
C ALA A 102 -22.93 34.95 -25.12
N TYR A 103 -24.12 34.89 -24.49
CA TYR A 103 -24.66 33.67 -23.90
C TYR A 103 -24.75 32.54 -24.94
N HIS A 104 -25.35 32.81 -26.10
CA HIS A 104 -25.53 31.80 -27.14
C HIS A 104 -24.18 31.29 -27.68
N ARG A 105 -23.22 32.18 -27.97
CA ARG A 105 -21.88 31.79 -28.44
C ARG A 105 -21.13 30.92 -27.42
N LEU A 106 -21.12 31.32 -26.15
CA LEU A 106 -20.48 30.53 -25.09
C LEU A 106 -21.20 29.20 -24.85
N GLN A 107 -22.53 29.18 -24.96
CA GLN A 107 -23.30 27.95 -24.80
C GLN A 107 -23.01 26.95 -25.92
N GLU A 108 -22.89 27.42 -27.17
CA GLU A 108 -22.48 26.59 -28.30
C GLU A 108 -21.07 26.04 -28.12
N LEU A 109 -20.13 26.88 -27.66
CA LEU A 109 -18.77 26.46 -27.33
C LEU A 109 -18.78 25.31 -26.31
N ILE A 110 -19.44 25.51 -25.16
CA ILE A 110 -19.47 24.53 -24.06
C ILE A 110 -20.10 23.21 -24.49
N LYS A 111 -21.09 23.21 -25.39
CA LYS A 111 -21.71 21.98 -25.91
C LYS A 111 -20.70 21.04 -26.59
N LEU A 112 -19.59 21.57 -27.12
CA LEU A 112 -18.52 20.80 -27.74
C LEU A 112 -17.62 20.09 -26.71
N TYR A 113 -17.59 20.58 -25.48
CA TYR A 113 -16.69 20.11 -24.41
C TYR A 113 -17.45 19.38 -23.30
N LYS A 114 -18.54 18.67 -23.65
CA LYS A 114 -19.37 17.96 -22.68
C LYS A 114 -18.57 16.92 -21.91
N TYR A 115 -18.46 17.17 -20.61
CA TYR A 115 -17.88 16.25 -19.65
C TYR A 115 -18.83 15.06 -19.39
N THR A 116 -18.48 13.87 -19.86
CA THR A 116 -19.25 12.64 -19.57
C THR A 116 -18.75 11.99 -18.27
N ARG A 117 -19.58 11.15 -17.64
CA ARG A 117 -19.19 10.40 -16.42
C ARG A 117 -18.08 9.37 -16.68
N SER A 118 -17.79 9.06 -17.95
CA SER A 118 -16.88 8.00 -18.40
C SER A 118 -15.51 8.50 -18.89
N SER A 119 -15.29 9.81 -19.00
CA SER A 119 -14.01 10.32 -19.50
C SER A 119 -12.87 10.01 -18.54
N ASN A 120 -11.78 9.43 -19.04
CA ASN A 120 -10.57 9.21 -18.24
C ASN A 120 -9.84 10.54 -17.95
N MET A 121 -8.82 10.52 -17.09
CA MET A 121 -8.13 11.75 -16.67
C MET A 121 -7.47 12.49 -17.84
N GLN A 122 -6.94 11.75 -18.81
CA GLN A 122 -6.25 12.29 -19.98
C GLN A 122 -7.24 12.99 -20.92
N GLU A 123 -8.32 12.31 -21.28
CA GLU A 123 -9.39 12.86 -22.12
C GLU A 123 -10.01 14.10 -21.46
N SER A 124 -10.37 13.99 -20.18
CA SER A 124 -10.95 15.12 -19.45
C SER A 124 -10.00 16.32 -19.34
N SER A 125 -8.70 16.08 -19.21
CA SER A 125 -7.71 17.17 -19.18
C SER A 125 -7.58 17.83 -20.54
N ALA A 126 -7.44 17.06 -21.62
CA ALA A 126 -7.36 17.60 -22.98
C ALA A 126 -8.59 18.44 -23.38
N LEU A 127 -9.79 18.02 -22.98
CA LEU A 127 -11.01 18.79 -23.22
C LEU A 127 -11.03 20.12 -22.45
N ILE A 128 -10.63 20.12 -21.18
CA ILE A 128 -10.59 21.34 -20.36
C ILE A 128 -9.49 22.29 -20.84
N ASP A 129 -8.30 21.79 -21.17
CA ASP A 129 -7.21 22.57 -21.77
C ASP A 129 -7.68 23.26 -23.05
N SER A 130 -8.31 22.52 -23.96
CA SER A 130 -8.83 23.06 -25.21
C SER A 130 -9.93 24.11 -24.99
N LEU A 131 -10.85 23.86 -24.04
CA LEU A 131 -11.88 24.82 -23.67
C LEU A 131 -11.26 26.11 -23.12
N LEU A 132 -10.36 26.03 -22.15
CA LEU A 132 -9.71 27.19 -21.53
C LEU A 132 -8.89 27.98 -22.56
N ALA A 133 -8.23 27.30 -23.50
CA ALA A 133 -7.50 27.94 -24.58
C ALA A 133 -8.42 28.72 -25.54
N ARG A 134 -9.65 28.24 -25.78
CA ARG A 134 -10.64 28.97 -26.59
C ARG A 134 -11.26 30.12 -25.82
N LEU A 135 -11.59 29.94 -24.54
CA LEU A 135 -12.13 31.00 -23.68
C LEU A 135 -11.14 32.17 -23.51
N ALA A 136 -9.84 31.92 -23.64
CA ALA A 136 -8.81 32.96 -23.58
C ALA A 136 -8.65 33.77 -24.88
N LYS A 137 -9.41 33.48 -25.94
CA LYS A 137 -9.29 34.14 -27.25
C LYS A 137 -10.60 34.83 -27.64
N SER A 138 -10.48 35.94 -28.38
CA SER A 138 -11.63 36.59 -29.01
C SER A 138 -12.32 35.62 -30.01
N PRO A 139 -13.67 35.62 -30.10
CA PRO A 139 -14.61 36.49 -29.38
C PRO A 139 -14.96 36.01 -27.95
N TYR A 140 -14.56 34.81 -27.55
CA TYR A 140 -15.01 34.21 -26.30
C TYR A 140 -14.48 34.90 -25.05
N SER A 141 -13.26 35.45 -25.09
CA SER A 141 -12.72 36.21 -23.96
C SER A 141 -13.54 37.46 -23.66
N GLU A 142 -13.99 38.16 -24.71
CA GLU A 142 -14.86 39.34 -24.57
C GLU A 142 -16.24 38.95 -24.04
N ASP A 143 -16.79 37.84 -24.54
CA ASP A 143 -18.07 37.29 -24.05
C ASP A 143 -18.00 36.90 -22.57
N VAL A 144 -16.89 36.28 -22.13
CA VAL A 144 -16.66 35.93 -20.72
C VAL A 144 -16.68 37.18 -19.84
N SER A 145 -15.96 38.23 -20.22
CA SER A 145 -15.93 39.47 -19.46
C SER A 145 -17.25 40.23 -19.49
N LEU A 146 -17.95 40.27 -20.64
CA LEU A 146 -19.27 40.89 -20.77
C LEU A 146 -20.32 40.24 -19.86
N LEU A 147 -20.19 38.94 -19.63
CA LEU A 147 -21.05 38.15 -18.74
C LEU A 147 -20.52 38.03 -17.30
N LEU A 148 -19.41 38.70 -16.97
CA LEU A 148 -18.79 38.69 -15.64
C LEU A 148 -18.44 37.26 -15.17
N LEU A 149 -17.94 36.43 -16.08
CA LEU A 149 -17.59 35.02 -15.81
C LEU A 149 -16.08 34.81 -15.62
N ASP A 150 -15.27 35.88 -15.59
CA ASP A 150 -13.81 35.80 -15.52
C ASP A 150 -13.33 35.00 -14.30
N GLU A 151 -13.91 35.24 -13.13
CA GLU A 151 -13.57 34.53 -11.89
C GLU A 151 -13.87 33.02 -12.00
N ALA A 152 -15.01 32.66 -12.59
CA ALA A 152 -15.38 31.26 -12.79
C ALA A 152 -14.40 30.54 -13.74
N VAL A 153 -13.94 31.23 -14.79
CA VAL A 153 -12.92 30.70 -15.71
C VAL A 153 -11.55 30.60 -15.04
N ALA A 154 -11.18 31.57 -14.19
CA ALA A 154 -9.95 31.55 -13.43
C ALA A 154 -9.91 30.38 -12.43
N ASN A 155 -10.99 30.18 -11.65
CA ASN A 155 -11.11 29.07 -10.70
C ASN A 155 -11.03 27.71 -11.41
N LEU A 156 -11.69 27.56 -12.56
CA LEU A 156 -11.59 26.34 -13.37
C LEU A 156 -10.16 26.08 -13.86
N ARG A 157 -9.44 27.13 -14.26
CA ARG A 157 -8.03 27.00 -14.67
C ARG A 157 -7.16 26.53 -13.50
N GLU A 158 -7.28 27.18 -12.35
CA GLU A 158 -6.49 26.85 -11.16
C GLU A 158 -6.73 25.41 -10.69
N SER A 159 -8.01 25.01 -10.56
CA SER A 159 -8.34 23.65 -10.14
C SER A 159 -7.98 22.60 -11.18
N HIS A 160 -7.99 22.95 -12.48
CA HIS A 160 -7.49 22.09 -13.53
C HIS A 160 -5.99 21.85 -13.43
N GLU A 161 -5.19 22.91 -13.32
CA GLU A 161 -3.73 22.84 -13.19
C GLU A 161 -3.32 22.07 -11.94
N SER A 162 -4.00 22.31 -10.81
CA SER A 162 -3.77 21.59 -9.56
C SER A 162 -4.04 20.09 -9.69
N ALA A 163 -5.19 19.70 -10.27
CA ALA A 163 -5.54 18.30 -10.50
C ALA A 163 -4.56 17.61 -11.45
N TYR A 164 -4.14 18.30 -12.53
CA TYR A 164 -3.21 17.74 -13.51
C TYR A 164 -1.81 17.55 -12.93
N ARG A 165 -1.31 18.52 -12.15
CA ARG A 165 -0.03 18.40 -11.44
C ARG A 165 -0.01 17.20 -10.48
N ILE A 166 -1.08 17.01 -9.69
CA ILE A 166 -1.18 15.86 -8.77
C ILE A 166 -1.23 14.55 -9.56
N TYR A 167 -1.94 14.53 -10.68
CA TYR A 167 -1.98 13.36 -11.57
C TYR A 167 -0.59 12.99 -12.11
N LEU A 168 0.18 13.97 -12.61
CA LEU A 168 1.54 13.74 -13.10
C LEU A 168 2.46 13.21 -11.99
N ASN A 169 2.43 13.83 -10.82
CA ASN A 169 3.22 13.38 -9.67
C ASN A 169 2.85 11.96 -9.24
N ARG A 170 1.56 11.61 -9.23
CA ARG A 170 1.08 10.25 -8.93
C ARG A 170 1.55 9.24 -9.98
N SER A 171 1.52 9.62 -11.26
CA SER A 171 2.03 8.78 -12.34
C SER A 171 3.52 8.51 -12.17
N GLN A 172 4.29 9.54 -11.82
CA GLN A 172 5.72 9.42 -11.54
C GLN A 172 5.97 8.51 -10.33
N ASP A 173 5.33 8.75 -9.18
CA ASP A 173 5.41 7.89 -7.98
C ASP A 173 5.11 6.43 -8.32
N THR A 174 4.08 6.18 -9.13
CA THR A 174 3.71 4.82 -9.54
C THR A 174 4.76 4.18 -10.44
N SER A 175 5.42 4.95 -11.31
CA SER A 175 6.44 4.46 -12.24
C SER A 175 7.79 4.20 -11.57
N THR A 176 8.17 5.00 -10.58
CA THR A 176 9.47 4.89 -9.88
C THR A 176 9.39 4.04 -8.61
N ARG A 177 8.19 3.67 -8.16
CA ARG A 177 8.04 2.82 -6.98
C ARG A 177 8.59 1.43 -7.24
N GLU A 178 9.54 1.02 -6.40
CA GLU A 178 10.06 -0.34 -6.39
C GLU A 178 8.95 -1.34 -6.07
N LYS A 179 8.69 -2.26 -7.01
CA LYS A 179 7.71 -3.32 -6.85
C LYS A 179 8.40 -4.56 -6.32
N ILE A 180 8.17 -4.86 -5.05
CA ILE A 180 8.61 -6.11 -4.45
C ILE A 180 7.55 -7.17 -4.75
N ASN A 181 7.96 -8.31 -5.31
CA ASN A 181 7.10 -9.48 -5.38
C ASN A 181 7.07 -10.17 -4.01
N SER A 182 6.24 -9.62 -3.12
CA SER A 182 6.12 -10.09 -1.72
C SER A 182 5.82 -11.59 -1.63
N LEU A 183 5.10 -12.16 -2.61
CA LEU A 183 4.80 -13.59 -2.65
C LEU A 183 6.04 -14.44 -2.97
N GLU A 184 6.86 -14.02 -3.93
CA GLU A 184 8.10 -14.72 -4.27
C GLU A 184 9.11 -14.66 -3.12
N VAL A 185 9.29 -13.48 -2.51
CA VAL A 185 10.16 -13.31 -1.34
C VAL A 185 9.73 -14.24 -0.21
N ARG A 186 8.42 -14.33 0.06
CA ARG A 186 7.87 -15.26 1.07
C ARG A 186 8.13 -16.72 0.71
N LYS A 187 7.89 -17.12 -0.55
CA LYS A 187 8.09 -18.50 -1.02
C LYS A 187 9.54 -18.93 -0.89
N ALA A 188 10.48 -18.07 -1.27
CA ALA A 188 11.92 -18.34 -1.16
C ALA A 188 12.34 -18.57 0.30
N ALA A 189 11.97 -17.65 1.21
CA ALA A 189 12.29 -17.81 2.63
C ALA A 189 11.62 -19.04 3.26
N LEU A 190 10.37 -19.33 2.90
CA LEU A 190 9.67 -20.52 3.39
C LEU A 190 10.35 -21.81 2.92
N LYS A 191 10.88 -21.84 1.70
CA LYS A 191 11.65 -22.98 1.18
C LYS A 191 12.88 -23.25 2.03
N HIS A 192 13.71 -22.24 2.29
CA HIS A 192 14.92 -22.40 3.10
C HIS A 192 14.59 -22.81 4.54
N TYR A 193 13.57 -22.18 5.14
CA TYR A 193 13.13 -22.51 6.49
C TYR A 193 12.60 -23.94 6.61
N THR A 194 11.81 -24.38 5.64
CA THR A 194 11.26 -25.75 5.61
C THR A 194 12.37 -26.78 5.43
N LEU A 195 13.32 -26.51 4.51
CA LEU A 195 14.45 -27.40 4.27
C LEU A 195 15.34 -27.53 5.52
N LEU A 196 15.64 -26.42 6.18
CA LEU A 196 16.41 -26.40 7.44
C LEU A 196 15.72 -27.24 8.52
N TYR A 197 14.43 -26.97 8.75
CA TYR A 197 13.67 -27.67 9.77
C TYR A 197 13.55 -29.17 9.49
N SER A 198 13.27 -29.54 8.23
CA SER A 198 13.19 -30.95 7.81
C SER A 198 14.53 -31.67 7.94
N HIS A 199 15.63 -31.03 7.56
CA HIS A 199 16.98 -31.57 7.71
C HIS A 199 17.31 -31.85 9.19
N LEU A 200 17.07 -30.88 10.07
CA LEU A 200 17.26 -31.04 11.51
C LEU A 200 16.39 -32.16 12.09
N VAL A 201 15.10 -32.21 11.75
CA VAL A 201 14.20 -33.28 12.19
C VAL A 201 14.73 -34.65 11.77
N ASN A 202 15.13 -34.81 10.51
CA ASN A 202 15.64 -36.08 10.00
C ASN A 202 16.95 -36.47 10.68
N LYS A 203 17.89 -35.52 10.81
CA LYS A 203 19.19 -35.74 11.46
C LYS A 203 19.02 -36.19 12.91
N ILE A 204 18.21 -35.48 13.70
CA ILE A 204 17.98 -35.81 15.12
C ILE A 204 17.15 -37.09 15.29
N SER A 205 16.29 -37.44 14.32
CA SER A 205 15.56 -38.71 14.35
C SER A 205 16.47 -39.90 14.10
N TYR A 206 17.49 -39.73 13.26
CA TYR A 206 18.51 -40.75 12.98
C TYR A 206 19.56 -40.84 14.10
N ASP A 207 20.05 -39.70 14.58
CA ASP A 207 20.99 -39.58 15.69
C ASP A 207 20.48 -38.63 16.78
N PRO A 208 19.87 -39.17 17.85
CA PRO A 208 19.35 -38.37 18.97
C PRO A 208 20.42 -37.66 19.81
N THR A 209 21.71 -37.93 19.58
CA THR A 209 22.85 -37.35 20.28
C THR A 209 23.56 -36.25 19.50
N ALA A 210 23.15 -36.02 18.24
CA ALA A 210 23.72 -34.98 17.39
C ALA A 210 23.63 -33.58 18.06
N PRO A 211 24.70 -32.77 17.96
CA PRO A 211 24.79 -31.49 18.66
C PRO A 211 23.73 -30.47 18.21
N GLU A 212 23.20 -30.59 16.99
CA GLU A 212 22.13 -29.75 16.46
C GLU A 212 20.76 -29.96 17.14
N LYS A 213 20.66 -30.90 18.08
CA LYS A 213 19.43 -31.12 18.86
C LYS A 213 18.97 -29.86 19.57
N VAL A 214 19.91 -29.05 20.08
CA VAL A 214 19.60 -27.76 20.71
C VAL A 214 18.97 -26.78 19.73
N ILE A 215 19.45 -26.77 18.48
CA ILE A 215 18.94 -25.95 17.39
C ILE A 215 17.48 -26.34 17.07
N LEU A 216 17.22 -27.64 16.92
CA LEU A 216 15.88 -28.15 16.67
C LEU A 216 14.92 -27.83 17.84
N GLN A 217 15.39 -27.93 19.08
CA GLN A 217 14.58 -27.64 20.26
C GLN A 217 14.12 -26.18 20.28
N VAL A 218 15.05 -25.25 20.10
CA VAL A 218 14.75 -23.81 20.04
C VAL A 218 13.79 -23.48 18.90
N LEU A 219 13.98 -24.07 17.71
CA LEU A 219 13.05 -23.87 16.60
C LEU A 219 11.65 -24.44 16.91
N ASN A 220 11.57 -25.55 17.64
CA ASN A 220 10.30 -26.11 18.11
C ASN A 220 9.58 -25.16 19.07
N ASP A 221 10.31 -24.52 19.99
CA ASP A 221 9.74 -23.55 20.94
C ASP A 221 9.16 -22.33 20.20
N ILE A 222 9.90 -21.78 19.23
CA ILE A 222 9.42 -20.69 18.37
C ILE A 222 8.16 -21.14 17.61
N ARG A 223 8.19 -22.31 16.98
CA ARG A 223 7.03 -22.83 16.23
C ARG A 223 5.81 -23.04 17.12
N GLN A 224 6.01 -23.45 18.36
CA GLN A 224 4.94 -23.65 19.34
C GLN A 224 4.28 -22.31 19.67
N ASP A 225 5.04 -21.28 20.00
CA ASP A 225 4.53 -19.93 20.29
C ASP A 225 3.67 -19.39 19.13
N PHE A 226 4.17 -19.50 17.89
CA PHE A 226 3.40 -19.06 16.71
C PHE A 226 2.16 -19.90 16.42
N SER A 227 2.21 -21.21 16.68
CA SER A 227 1.07 -22.12 16.52
C SER A 227 -0.03 -21.81 17.53
N GLU A 228 0.34 -21.55 18.78
CA GLU A 228 -0.57 -21.17 19.87
C GLU A 228 -1.23 -19.82 19.61
N ARG A 229 -0.46 -18.79 19.22
CA ARG A 229 -1.01 -17.47 18.84
C ARG A 229 -2.01 -17.59 17.69
N THR A 230 -1.69 -18.39 16.68
CA THR A 230 -2.60 -18.64 15.55
C THR A 230 -3.87 -19.34 16.02
N ARG A 231 -3.77 -20.29 16.96
CA ARG A 231 -4.93 -20.99 17.53
C ARG A 231 -5.82 -20.03 18.33
N GLN A 232 -5.24 -19.21 19.20
CA GLN A 232 -5.95 -18.23 20.01
C GLN A 232 -6.70 -17.21 19.13
N LYS A 233 -6.06 -16.68 18.09
CA LYS A 233 -6.68 -15.78 17.11
C LYS A 233 -7.90 -16.39 16.42
N ASN A 234 -7.83 -17.68 16.07
CA ASN A 234 -8.96 -18.37 15.46
C ASN A 234 -10.09 -18.65 16.46
N GLN A 235 -9.79 -18.74 17.76
CA GLN A 235 -10.78 -18.91 18.83
C GLN A 235 -11.44 -17.59 19.24
N THR A 236 -10.70 -16.48 19.27
CA THR A 236 -11.25 -15.12 19.52
C THR A 236 -12.00 -14.56 18.32
N GLY A 237 -11.66 -14.97 17.08
CA GLY A 237 -12.49 -14.68 15.90
C GLY A 237 -13.87 -15.33 15.93
N THR A 238 -14.05 -16.38 16.74
CA THR A 238 -15.35 -17.03 17.01
C THR A 238 -16.04 -16.56 18.30
N ASN A 239 -15.32 -15.92 19.22
CA ASN A 239 -15.85 -15.41 20.49
C ASN A 239 -15.30 -14.00 20.75
N SER A 240 -15.98 -12.97 20.20
CA SER A 240 -15.75 -11.58 20.61
C SER A 240 -16.40 -11.31 21.96
N ALA A 241 -15.68 -11.63 23.04
CA ALA A 241 -15.86 -11.00 24.35
C ALA A 241 -14.48 -10.81 24.99
N THR A 242 -14.06 -9.54 24.99
CA THR A 242 -13.05 -8.86 25.81
C THR A 242 -12.01 -9.70 26.56
N ILE A 243 -10.72 -9.63 26.18
CA ILE A 243 -9.63 -9.91 27.14
C ILE A 243 -8.49 -8.91 26.96
N ASN A 244 -8.17 -8.25 28.07
CA ASN A 244 -7.06 -7.31 28.28
C ASN A 244 -5.71 -7.99 27.99
N ILE A 245 -4.86 -7.33 27.20
CA ILE A 245 -3.49 -7.77 26.95
C ILE A 245 -2.64 -7.30 28.14
N VAL A 246 -2.32 -8.23 29.05
CA VAL A 246 -1.20 -8.04 30.00
C VAL A 246 0.07 -8.53 29.30
N THR A 247 0.99 -7.60 29.07
CA THR A 247 2.31 -7.92 28.51
C THR A 247 3.24 -8.20 29.68
N THR A 248 3.56 -9.47 29.97
CA THR A 248 4.67 -9.81 30.85
C THR A 248 5.89 -10.15 30.01
N LEU A 249 6.89 -9.26 30.03
CA LEU A 249 8.25 -9.56 29.61
C LEU A 249 8.86 -10.57 30.59
N PRO A 250 9.66 -11.55 30.13
CA PRO A 250 10.35 -12.47 31.02
C PRO A 250 11.42 -11.70 31.82
N GLN A 251 11.21 -11.59 33.13
CA GLN A 251 12.21 -11.06 34.06
C GLN A 251 13.42 -12.00 34.09
N GLY A 252 14.61 -11.38 34.05
CA GLY A 252 15.89 -12.07 34.11
C GLY A 252 16.07 -12.81 35.43
N LYS A 253 16.85 -13.89 35.36
CA LYS A 253 17.31 -14.67 36.51
C LYS A 253 17.93 -13.75 37.56
N GLU A 254 17.39 -13.74 38.77
CA GLU A 254 18.16 -13.37 39.95
C GLU A 254 19.16 -14.48 40.24
N LEU A 255 20.43 -14.09 40.31
CA LEU A 255 21.52 -14.89 40.87
C LEU A 255 21.40 -14.81 42.39
N GLU A 256 21.14 -15.94 43.03
CA GLU A 256 21.36 -16.09 44.47
C GLU A 256 22.86 -15.87 44.76
N ALA A 257 23.15 -14.84 45.56
CA ALA A 257 24.47 -14.62 46.12
C ALA A 257 24.39 -14.66 47.65
N ARG A 258 24.82 -15.82 48.16
CA ARG A 258 25.32 -16.14 49.52
C ARG A 258 24.37 -16.04 50.71
#